data_AF-M6VU88-F1
#
_entry.id   AF-M6VU88-F1
#
_cell.length_a   1.000
_cell.length_b   1.000
_cell.length_c   1.000
_cell.angle_alpha   90.00
_cell.angle_beta   90.00
_cell.angle_gamma   90.00
#
_symmetry.space_group_name_H-M   'P 1'
#
loop_
_entity.id
_entity.type
_entity.pdbx_description
1 polymer ?
#
loop_
_entity_poly.entity_id
_entity_poly.type
_entity_poly.pdbx_seq_one_letter_code
_entity_poly.pdbx_strand_id
1 'polypeptide(L)'
;MLFFLIYENLRMKKEIDRVVSMRTRVMKDYIRRVGSQTRALGLSISDYLTFFEGAPVNLSLIKKFKNHPDINRFGISHIGRDNKEGADAGTLTAVGSIYSMNPSLLKEIEAALSLRGQFESLTEKPSEVVWAYYLSEQKFLYITPKFKDENYYFTDDLYSGPYWTQAAPKTNPTGRQIITDLYEDLAGKGLMITISEPVYVKGKFIGVASIDIGLDAMQRILESGDCIGESMLIDENGKIVAKIGNFKLDSRIPPSVITAIMKPQELFFLENGSFWIGNKIKSEEIWLVHEIKIFEYVIYIIKNLLPFWVLVFTFFIVLILYVKLRSSMNQVSKLIHTDPLTGIWNRRGFLKLTQRSLAIGNRHGKDWTILLADIDHFKQVNDRFGHDTGDKTLIKVAQVLSRSIRQTDAVCRWGGEEFAIFLFGAGQKASTDIAEDLRKEVENQVRLDDGNPVTLSIGVSQGMLDLEEAFSNADQALYRAKSSGRNRVCTFDPKVYSHSDLKN
;
A
#
# COMPACT_ATOMS: atom_id res chain seq x y z
N MET A 1 3.29 15.19 5.14
CA MET A 1 3.21 14.17 6.20
C MET A 1 1.82 14.12 6.83
N LEU A 2 1.38 15.17 7.53
CA LEU A 2 0.08 15.20 8.20
C LEU A 2 -1.10 14.90 7.25
N PHE A 3 -1.08 15.43 6.03
CA PHE A 3 -2.11 15.16 5.02
C PHE A 3 -2.22 13.66 4.67
N PHE A 4 -1.09 12.97 4.46
CA PHE A 4 -1.08 11.53 4.16
C PHE A 4 -1.54 10.70 5.34
N LEU A 5 -1.15 11.08 6.57
CA LEU A 5 -1.62 10.41 7.77
C LEU A 5 -3.14 10.55 7.95
N ILE A 6 -3.68 11.75 7.74
CA ILE A 6 -5.13 12.01 7.77
C ILE A 6 -5.83 11.21 6.67
N TYR A 7 -5.29 11.20 5.45
CA TYR A 7 -5.84 10.46 4.33
C TYR A 7 -5.89 8.95 4.62
N GLU A 8 -4.79 8.34 5.05
CA GLU A 8 -4.74 6.92 5.37
C GLU A 8 -5.65 6.58 6.55
N ASN A 9 -5.77 7.47 7.55
CA ASN A 9 -6.72 7.30 8.65
C ASN A 9 -8.17 7.24 8.16
N LEU A 10 -8.58 8.20 7.32
CA LEU A 10 -9.93 8.27 6.75
C LEU A 10 -10.22 7.10 5.82
N ARG A 11 -9.26 6.73 4.98
CA ARG A 11 -9.35 5.59 4.05
C ARG A 11 -9.57 4.30 4.84
N MET A 12 -8.77 4.05 5.86
CA MET A 12 -8.88 2.86 6.69
C MET A 12 -10.21 2.82 7.45
N LYS A 13 -10.65 3.92 8.07
CA LYS A 13 -11.97 3.97 8.73
C LYS A 13 -13.10 3.58 7.78
N LYS A 14 -13.07 4.08 6.55
CA LYS A 14 -14.06 3.77 5.51
C LYS A 14 -14.00 2.30 5.06
N GLU A 15 -12.81 1.73 4.97
CA GLU A 15 -12.62 0.32 4.62
C GLU A 15 -13.15 -0.62 5.71
N ILE A 16 -12.83 -0.33 6.98
CA ILE A 16 -13.35 -1.06 8.13
C ILE A 16 -14.88 -0.97 8.15
N ASP A 17 -15.45 0.23 8.08
CA ASP A 17 -16.91 0.42 8.07
C ASP A 17 -17.57 -0.36 6.93
N ARG A 18 -16.99 -0.33 5.73
CA ARG A 18 -17.49 -1.11 4.58
C ARG A 18 -17.54 -2.61 4.88
N VAL A 19 -16.47 -3.18 5.43
CA VAL A 19 -16.39 -4.63 5.74
C VAL A 19 -17.34 -4.99 6.89
N VAL A 20 -17.34 -4.21 7.97
CA VAL A 20 -18.23 -4.43 9.13
C VAL A 20 -19.71 -4.30 8.73
N SER A 21 -20.06 -3.30 7.92
CA SER A 21 -21.40 -3.11 7.38
C SER A 21 -21.82 -4.23 6.41
N MET A 22 -20.89 -4.78 5.62
CA MET A 22 -21.14 -5.96 4.80
C MET A 22 -21.44 -7.19 5.67
N ARG A 23 -20.59 -7.50 6.66
CA ARG A 23 -20.81 -8.60 7.62
C ARG A 23 -22.15 -8.47 8.32
N THR A 24 -22.48 -7.24 8.74
CA THR A 24 -23.77 -6.90 9.36
C THR A 24 -24.95 -7.26 8.45
N ARG A 25 -24.88 -6.89 7.17
CA ARG A 25 -25.95 -7.17 6.20
C ARG A 25 -26.12 -8.66 5.97
N VAL A 26 -25.02 -9.37 5.75
CA VAL A 26 -25.03 -10.83 5.53
C VAL A 26 -25.62 -11.55 6.75
N MET A 27 -25.19 -11.20 7.95
CA MET A 27 -25.72 -11.78 9.19
C MET A 27 -27.23 -11.47 9.36
N LYS A 28 -27.64 -10.23 9.07
CA LYS A 28 -29.05 -9.82 9.14
C LYS A 28 -29.92 -10.59 8.14
N ASP A 29 -29.44 -10.75 6.91
CA ASP A 29 -30.14 -11.53 5.89
C ASP A 29 -30.22 -13.01 6.27
N TYR A 30 -29.14 -13.56 6.84
CA TYR A 30 -29.09 -14.93 7.35
C TYR A 30 -30.11 -15.18 8.47
N ILE A 31 -30.08 -14.36 9.54
CA ILE A 31 -31.02 -14.45 10.66
C ILE A 31 -32.46 -14.23 10.19
N ARG A 32 -32.70 -13.27 9.28
CA ARG A 32 -34.04 -13.05 8.72
C ARG A 32 -34.53 -14.26 7.94
N ARG A 33 -33.67 -14.88 7.11
CA ARG A 33 -34.02 -16.08 6.34
C ARG A 33 -34.39 -17.23 7.26
N VAL A 34 -33.55 -17.52 8.25
CA VAL A 34 -33.82 -18.58 9.23
C VAL A 34 -35.10 -18.27 10.01
N GLY A 35 -35.29 -17.04 10.49
CA GLY A 35 -36.51 -16.65 11.20
C GLY A 35 -37.78 -16.75 10.35
N SER A 36 -37.73 -16.42 9.06
CA SER A 36 -38.85 -16.64 8.14
C SER A 36 -39.15 -18.14 7.96
N GLN A 37 -38.13 -18.99 7.88
CA GLN A 37 -38.28 -20.44 7.80
C GLN A 37 -38.88 -21.02 9.10
N THR A 38 -38.37 -20.63 10.27
CA THR A 38 -38.92 -21.05 11.57
C THR A 38 -40.39 -20.65 11.70
N ARG A 39 -40.74 -19.42 11.30
CA ARG A 39 -42.13 -18.94 11.34
C ARG A 39 -43.04 -19.73 10.40
N ALA A 40 -42.56 -20.07 9.21
CA ALA A 40 -43.31 -20.89 8.26
C ALA A 40 -43.59 -22.29 8.82
N LEU A 41 -42.63 -22.90 9.53
CA LEU A 41 -42.85 -24.18 10.21
C LEU A 41 -43.95 -24.06 11.26
N GLY A 42 -43.87 -23.06 12.15
CA GLY A 42 -44.87 -22.86 13.20
C GLY A 42 -46.28 -22.61 12.66
N LEU A 43 -46.40 -21.75 11.64
CA LEU A 43 -47.69 -21.50 10.96
C LEU A 43 -48.22 -22.77 10.29
N SER A 44 -47.39 -23.53 9.60
CA SER A 44 -47.82 -24.75 8.92
C SER A 44 -48.37 -25.80 9.90
N ILE A 45 -47.80 -25.91 11.11
CA ILE A 45 -48.32 -26.79 12.17
C ILE A 45 -49.68 -26.28 12.67
N SER A 46 -49.78 -24.98 12.93
CA SER A 46 -51.02 -24.35 13.40
C SER A 46 -52.16 -24.48 12.38
N ASP A 47 -51.87 -24.23 11.11
CA ASP A 47 -52.83 -24.32 10.01
C ASP A 47 -53.30 -25.76 9.80
N TYR A 48 -52.38 -26.73 9.86
CA TYR A 48 -52.72 -28.14 9.76
C TYR A 48 -53.70 -28.55 10.88
N LEU A 49 -53.38 -28.21 12.12
CA LEU A 49 -54.22 -28.54 13.27
C LEU A 49 -55.58 -27.86 13.23
N THR A 50 -55.64 -26.63 12.71
CA THR A 50 -56.88 -25.88 12.54
C THR A 50 -57.75 -26.48 11.42
N PHE A 51 -57.15 -26.82 10.28
CA PHE A 51 -57.88 -27.33 9.12
C PHE A 51 -58.40 -28.76 9.31
N PHE A 52 -57.62 -29.61 9.99
CA PHE A 52 -57.94 -31.04 10.17
C PHE A 52 -58.51 -31.39 11.55
N GLU A 53 -58.94 -30.41 12.35
CA GLU A 53 -59.45 -30.62 13.73
C GLU A 53 -60.56 -31.69 13.82
N GLY A 54 -61.46 -31.75 12.83
CA GLY A 54 -62.56 -32.72 12.76
C GLY A 54 -62.28 -33.97 11.92
N ALA A 55 -61.09 -34.11 11.34
CA ALA A 55 -60.75 -35.23 10.48
C ALA A 55 -60.36 -36.47 11.30
N PRO A 56 -60.78 -37.69 10.89
CA PRO A 56 -60.39 -38.92 11.58
C PRO A 56 -58.87 -39.07 11.56
N VAL A 57 -58.33 -39.64 12.63
CA VAL A 57 -56.88 -39.75 12.78
C VAL A 57 -56.34 -40.84 11.85
N ASN A 58 -55.20 -40.57 11.21
CA ASN A 58 -54.61 -41.49 10.26
C ASN A 58 -53.93 -42.68 10.98
N LEU A 59 -54.69 -43.76 11.18
CA LEU A 59 -54.21 -44.99 11.82
C LEU A 59 -53.06 -45.68 11.06
N SER A 60 -52.82 -45.36 9.79
CA SER A 60 -51.67 -45.91 9.05
C SER A 60 -50.33 -45.40 9.60
N LEU A 61 -50.30 -44.22 10.24
CA LEU A 61 -49.10 -43.70 10.90
C LEU A 61 -48.67 -44.59 12.06
N ILE A 62 -49.61 -45.18 12.80
CA ILE A 62 -49.33 -46.04 13.96
C ILE A 62 -48.39 -47.19 13.58
N LYS A 63 -48.50 -47.71 12.35
CA LYS A 63 -47.67 -48.81 11.85
C LYS A 63 -46.19 -48.45 11.70
N LYS A 64 -45.85 -47.16 11.58
CA LYS A 64 -44.47 -46.67 11.42
C LYS A 64 -43.72 -46.50 12.74
N PHE A 65 -44.44 -46.43 13.85
CA PHE A 65 -43.86 -46.19 15.17
C PHE A 65 -43.39 -47.49 15.81
N LYS A 66 -42.22 -47.42 16.45
CA LYS A 66 -41.74 -48.44 17.38
C LYS A 66 -42.11 -48.02 18.80
N ASN A 67 -42.62 -48.97 19.58
CA ASN A 67 -42.95 -48.79 20.98
C ASN A 67 -41.82 -49.36 21.85
N HIS A 68 -41.41 -48.64 22.88
CA HIS A 68 -40.36 -49.01 23.83
C HIS A 68 -40.93 -48.94 25.25
N PRO A 69 -41.64 -50.01 25.70
CA PRO A 69 -42.33 -50.02 26.99
C PRO A 69 -41.38 -49.81 28.18
N ASP A 70 -40.17 -50.37 28.10
CA ASP A 70 -39.19 -50.37 29.20
C ASP A 70 -38.74 -48.97 29.63
N ILE A 71 -38.77 -48.02 28.70
CA ILE A 71 -38.43 -46.61 28.93
C ILE A 71 -39.64 -45.69 28.83
N ASN A 72 -40.84 -46.25 28.66
CA ASN A 72 -42.09 -45.51 28.46
C ASN A 72 -41.97 -44.47 27.33
N ARG A 73 -41.49 -44.90 26.16
CA ARG A 73 -41.32 -44.07 24.95
C ARG A 73 -41.85 -44.77 23.72
N PHE A 74 -42.24 -43.98 22.72
CA PHE A 74 -42.49 -44.46 21.37
C PHE A 74 -41.94 -43.45 20.36
N GLY A 75 -41.70 -43.89 19.14
CA GLY A 75 -41.11 -43.00 18.14
C GLY A 75 -40.94 -43.65 16.77
N ILE A 76 -40.55 -42.85 15.79
CA ILE A 76 -40.12 -43.33 14.49
C ILE A 76 -38.60 -43.46 14.56
N SER A 77 -38.10 -44.68 14.77
CA SER A 77 -36.66 -44.97 14.93
C SER A 77 -35.97 -45.36 13.62
N HIS A 78 -34.74 -44.85 13.52
CA HIS A 78 -33.60 -45.08 12.64
C HIS A 78 -33.61 -46.17 11.58
N ILE A 79 -32.99 -45.81 10.46
CA ILE A 79 -32.47 -46.65 9.36
C ILE A 79 -33.14 -48.03 9.29
N GLY A 80 -34.12 -48.18 8.40
CA GLY A 80 -34.45 -49.51 7.92
C GLY A 80 -33.20 -50.12 7.28
N ARG A 81 -32.85 -51.36 7.64
CA ARG A 81 -32.00 -52.23 6.81
C ARG A 81 -32.73 -52.45 5.49
N ASP A 82 -32.61 -51.48 4.61
CA ASP A 82 -32.78 -51.50 3.17
C ASP A 82 -33.08 -50.06 2.74
N ASN A 83 -32.17 -49.51 1.93
CA ASN A 83 -32.39 -48.31 1.13
C ASN A 83 -33.49 -48.57 0.08
N LYS A 84 -34.72 -48.84 0.53
CA LYS A 84 -35.90 -48.92 -0.34
C LYS A 84 -36.89 -47.86 0.11
N GLU A 85 -36.96 -46.81 -0.71
CA GLU A 85 -38.07 -45.87 -0.90
C GLU A 85 -39.01 -45.68 0.31
N GLY A 86 -38.80 -44.57 1.04
CA GLY A 86 -39.79 -44.06 2.01
C GLY A 86 -39.27 -43.73 3.41
N ALA A 87 -37.99 -43.95 3.72
CA ALA A 87 -37.41 -43.68 5.03
C ALA A 87 -37.54 -42.19 5.39
N ASP A 88 -38.26 -41.87 6.47
CA ASP A 88 -38.42 -40.50 7.03
C ASP A 88 -37.04 -39.84 7.23
N ALA A 89 -36.81 -38.56 6.93
CA ALA A 89 -35.46 -37.98 7.18
C ALA A 89 -35.28 -37.34 8.55
N GLY A 90 -36.33 -37.36 9.40
CA GLY A 90 -36.28 -36.92 10.79
C GLY A 90 -36.47 -38.04 11.80
N THR A 91 -36.20 -37.72 13.06
CA THR A 91 -36.45 -38.57 14.22
C THR A 91 -37.64 -37.99 14.99
N LEU A 92 -38.68 -38.80 15.25
CA LEU A 92 -39.79 -38.44 16.13
C LEU A 92 -39.76 -39.31 17.37
N THR A 93 -39.83 -38.71 18.56
CA THR A 93 -39.88 -39.44 19.83
C THR A 93 -40.87 -38.77 20.78
N ALA A 94 -41.59 -39.57 21.55
CA ALA A 94 -42.69 -39.13 22.40
C ALA A 94 -42.75 -39.94 23.71
N VAL A 95 -43.30 -39.34 24.75
CA VAL A 95 -43.56 -39.99 26.04
C VAL A 95 -44.84 -40.83 25.99
N GLY A 96 -44.78 -42.05 26.52
CA GLY A 96 -45.95 -42.92 26.68
C GLY A 96 -45.89 -44.18 25.82
N SER A 97 -47.08 -44.74 25.57
CA SER A 97 -47.29 -45.92 24.73
C SER A 97 -48.17 -45.56 23.54
N ILE A 98 -47.83 -46.09 22.37
CA ILE A 98 -48.62 -45.89 21.15
C ILE A 98 -50.07 -46.39 21.25
N TYR A 99 -50.31 -47.39 22.09
CA TYR A 99 -51.62 -48.04 22.24
C TYR A 99 -52.59 -47.27 23.14
N SER A 100 -52.12 -46.22 23.84
CA SER A 100 -52.91 -45.46 24.80
C SER A 100 -52.89 -43.94 24.54
N MET A 101 -52.72 -43.52 23.29
CA MET A 101 -52.63 -42.11 22.92
C MET A 101 -53.97 -41.38 22.96
N ASN A 102 -53.93 -40.13 23.42
CA ASN A 102 -55.02 -39.16 23.23
C ASN A 102 -55.12 -38.81 21.72
N PRO A 103 -56.33 -38.79 21.12
CA PRO A 103 -56.52 -38.33 19.74
C PRO A 103 -55.87 -36.98 19.41
N SER A 104 -55.84 -36.06 20.38
CA SER A 104 -55.20 -34.74 20.22
C SER A 104 -53.68 -34.84 20.00
N LEU A 105 -52.99 -35.72 20.73
CA LEU A 105 -51.54 -35.95 20.55
C LEU A 105 -51.26 -36.57 19.18
N LEU A 106 -52.07 -37.55 18.78
CA LEU A 106 -51.87 -38.22 17.49
C LEU A 106 -52.08 -37.26 16.32
N LYS A 107 -53.01 -36.30 16.44
CA LYS A 107 -53.24 -35.25 15.44
C LYS A 107 -52.08 -34.25 15.35
N GLU A 108 -51.49 -33.88 16.49
CA GLU A 108 -50.30 -33.01 16.52
C GLU A 108 -49.06 -33.70 15.94
N ILE A 109 -48.88 -34.98 16.23
CA ILE A 109 -47.86 -35.81 15.60
C ILE A 109 -48.07 -35.89 14.08
N GLU A 110 -49.32 -36.07 13.63
CA GLU A 110 -49.68 -36.06 12.21
C GLU A 110 -49.32 -34.72 11.55
N ALA A 111 -49.60 -33.60 12.23
CA ALA A 111 -49.23 -32.27 11.78
C ALA A 111 -47.71 -32.12 11.60
N ALA A 112 -46.92 -32.49 12.62
CA ALA A 112 -45.47 -32.42 12.56
C ALA A 112 -44.87 -33.27 11.43
N LEU A 113 -45.40 -34.49 11.25
CA LEU A 113 -44.93 -35.41 10.20
C LEU A 113 -45.39 -35.01 8.79
N SER A 114 -46.50 -34.30 8.65
CA SER A 114 -46.94 -33.76 7.36
C SER A 114 -45.95 -32.74 6.78
N LEU A 115 -45.16 -32.08 7.64
CA LEU A 115 -44.16 -31.08 7.29
C LEU A 115 -42.78 -31.67 7.00
N ARG A 116 -42.68 -33.00 6.90
CA ARG A 116 -41.43 -33.73 6.64
C ARG A 116 -40.58 -33.09 5.54
N GLY A 117 -41.19 -32.80 4.38
CA GLY A 117 -40.46 -32.20 3.25
C GLY A 117 -39.92 -30.79 3.53
N GLN A 118 -40.62 -30.00 4.35
CA GLN A 118 -40.13 -28.68 4.76
C GLN A 118 -38.92 -28.82 5.70
N PHE A 119 -39.02 -29.66 6.75
CA PHE A 119 -37.92 -29.93 7.66
C PHE A 119 -36.69 -30.54 6.95
N GLU A 120 -36.91 -31.44 5.99
CA GLU A 120 -35.88 -32.01 5.11
C GLU A 120 -35.12 -30.94 4.33
N SER A 121 -35.85 -30.08 3.62
CA SER A 121 -35.24 -29.03 2.78
C SER A 121 -34.38 -28.04 3.58
N LEU A 122 -34.64 -27.90 4.89
CA LEU A 122 -33.86 -27.02 5.78
C LEU A 122 -32.53 -27.61 6.20
N THR A 123 -32.38 -28.94 6.14
CA THR A 123 -31.21 -29.67 6.65
C THR A 123 -30.45 -30.44 5.56
N GLU A 124 -30.91 -30.37 4.30
CA GLU A 124 -30.21 -30.88 3.13
C GLU A 124 -28.96 -30.05 2.80
N LYS A 125 -27.82 -30.73 2.55
CA LYS A 125 -26.55 -30.06 2.26
C LYS A 125 -26.64 -29.19 0.99
N PRO A 126 -26.15 -27.94 1.02
CA PRO A 126 -25.26 -27.36 2.04
C PRO A 126 -26.00 -26.41 3.00
N SER A 127 -27.07 -26.86 3.67
CA SER A 127 -27.71 -26.05 4.70
C SER A 127 -26.76 -25.78 5.89
N GLU A 128 -26.66 -24.52 6.30
CA GLU A 128 -25.89 -24.09 7.47
C GLU A 128 -26.64 -24.27 8.80
N VAL A 129 -27.85 -24.83 8.72
CA VAL A 129 -28.71 -25.21 9.85
C VAL A 129 -28.18 -26.49 10.50
N VAL A 130 -28.08 -26.48 11.82
CA VAL A 130 -27.61 -27.66 12.58
C VAL A 130 -28.76 -28.62 12.85
N TRP A 131 -29.87 -28.10 13.39
CA TRP A 131 -31.09 -28.83 13.67
C TRP A 131 -32.31 -27.98 13.29
N ALA A 132 -33.36 -28.64 12.81
CA ALA A 132 -34.70 -28.05 12.74
C ALA A 132 -35.67 -29.00 13.44
N TYR A 133 -36.42 -28.48 14.41
CA TYR A 133 -37.29 -29.31 15.24
C TYR A 133 -38.58 -28.64 15.69
N TYR A 134 -39.54 -29.46 16.07
CA TYR A 134 -40.76 -29.07 16.75
C TYR A 134 -40.85 -29.80 18.10
N LEU A 135 -40.92 -29.02 19.17
CA LEU A 135 -41.08 -29.49 20.55
C LEU A 135 -42.50 -29.18 21.02
N SER A 136 -43.28 -30.23 21.31
CA SER A 136 -44.68 -30.12 21.71
C SER A 136 -44.82 -29.94 23.22
N GLU A 137 -45.89 -29.26 23.67
CA GLU A 137 -46.33 -29.27 25.08
C GLU A 137 -46.78 -30.68 25.54
N GLN A 138 -47.25 -31.51 24.60
CA GLN A 138 -47.68 -32.89 24.87
C GLN A 138 -46.53 -33.91 24.90
N LYS A 139 -45.29 -33.45 25.17
CA LYS A 139 -44.10 -34.31 25.38
C LYS A 139 -43.70 -35.19 24.21
N PHE A 140 -43.60 -34.58 23.03
CA PHE A 140 -42.90 -35.17 21.89
C PHE A 140 -41.99 -34.17 21.19
N LEU A 141 -40.99 -34.72 20.51
CA LEU A 141 -40.01 -33.99 19.69
C LEU A 141 -40.01 -34.61 18.29
N TYR A 142 -40.14 -33.76 17.27
CA TYR A 142 -39.79 -34.10 15.89
C TYR A 142 -38.58 -33.28 15.47
N ILE A 143 -37.49 -33.89 15.02
CA ILE A 143 -36.22 -33.23 14.74
C ILE A 143 -35.54 -33.77 13.48
N THR A 144 -34.90 -32.87 12.74
CA THR A 144 -34.12 -33.14 11.52
C THR A 144 -32.75 -32.45 11.61
N PRO A 145 -31.69 -33.02 11.00
CA PRO A 145 -31.66 -34.34 10.34
C PRO A 145 -31.83 -35.49 11.35
N LYS A 146 -31.90 -36.73 10.87
CA LYS A 146 -31.89 -37.91 11.76
C LYS A 146 -30.64 -37.95 12.64
N PHE A 147 -30.82 -38.31 13.92
CA PHE A 147 -29.69 -38.65 14.77
C PHE A 147 -28.91 -39.85 14.21
N LYS A 148 -27.63 -39.96 14.58
CA LYS A 148 -26.84 -41.17 14.29
C LYS A 148 -26.95 -42.22 15.39
N ASP A 149 -27.28 -41.80 16.61
CA ASP A 149 -27.47 -42.69 17.74
C ASP A 149 -28.88 -43.26 17.72
N GLU A 150 -28.95 -44.59 17.69
CA GLU A 150 -30.22 -45.31 17.65
C GLU A 150 -31.05 -45.17 18.93
N ASN A 151 -30.43 -44.72 20.02
CA ASN A 151 -31.00 -44.65 21.35
C ASN A 151 -31.37 -43.22 21.80
N TYR A 152 -31.37 -42.24 20.89
CA TYR A 152 -31.85 -40.90 21.24
C TYR A 152 -33.38 -40.91 21.38
N TYR A 153 -33.87 -40.66 22.60
CA TYR A 153 -35.29 -40.51 22.92
C TYR A 153 -35.57 -39.17 23.59
N PHE A 154 -36.82 -38.72 23.51
CA PHE A 154 -37.33 -37.57 24.23
C PHE A 154 -37.00 -37.64 25.73
N THR A 155 -36.40 -36.57 26.25
CA THR A 155 -36.16 -36.36 27.68
C THR A 155 -36.87 -35.09 28.15
N ASP A 156 -37.35 -35.08 29.39
CA ASP A 156 -37.99 -33.87 29.97
C ASP A 156 -36.99 -32.71 30.11
N ASP A 157 -35.68 -33.00 30.11
CA ASP A 157 -34.61 -31.99 30.15
C ASP A 157 -34.66 -31.02 28.96
N LEU A 158 -35.25 -31.41 27.82
CA LEU A 158 -35.48 -30.52 26.68
C LEU A 158 -36.26 -29.25 27.07
N TYR A 159 -37.17 -29.33 28.04
CA TYR A 159 -37.94 -28.17 28.50
C TYR A 159 -37.15 -27.23 29.41
N SER A 160 -35.96 -27.62 29.86
CA SER A 160 -35.04 -26.72 30.57
C SER A 160 -34.24 -25.83 29.62
N GLY A 161 -34.21 -26.16 28.32
CA GLY A 161 -33.48 -25.42 27.30
C GLY A 161 -34.00 -24.00 27.07
N PRO A 162 -33.16 -23.07 26.58
CA PRO A 162 -33.55 -21.68 26.37
C PRO A 162 -34.63 -21.54 25.28
N TYR A 163 -34.62 -22.39 24.27
CA TYR A 163 -35.64 -22.43 23.20
C TYR A 163 -37.06 -22.70 23.71
N TRP A 164 -37.22 -23.39 24.84
CA TRP A 164 -38.51 -23.58 25.48
C TRP A 164 -38.78 -22.55 26.57
N THR A 165 -37.84 -22.40 27.51
CA THR A 165 -38.00 -21.54 28.68
C THR A 165 -38.19 -20.07 28.33
N GLN A 166 -37.61 -19.58 27.22
CA GLN A 166 -37.81 -18.21 26.73
C GLN A 166 -39.00 -18.08 25.78
N ALA A 167 -39.44 -19.16 25.12
CA ALA A 167 -40.56 -19.14 24.17
C ALA A 167 -41.93 -19.35 24.83
N ALA A 168 -41.96 -20.04 25.96
CA ALA A 168 -43.18 -20.42 26.64
C ALA A 168 -44.02 -19.18 27.07
N PRO A 169 -45.36 -19.30 27.12
CA PRO A 169 -46.24 -18.15 27.42
C PRO A 169 -45.96 -17.44 28.76
N LYS A 170 -45.35 -18.14 29.72
CA LYS A 170 -45.00 -17.59 31.04
C LYS A 170 -43.96 -16.47 30.94
N THR A 171 -42.98 -16.62 30.05
CA THR A 171 -41.87 -15.68 29.84
C THR A 171 -42.07 -14.82 28.59
N ASN A 172 -42.81 -15.34 27.60
CA ASN A 172 -43.17 -14.66 26.36
C ASN A 172 -44.70 -14.58 26.18
N PRO A 173 -45.38 -13.73 26.96
CA PRO A 173 -46.84 -13.60 26.89
C PRO A 173 -47.32 -13.04 25.54
N THR A 174 -46.45 -12.33 24.82
CA THR A 174 -46.75 -11.80 23.48
C THR A 174 -46.71 -12.86 22.37
N GLY A 175 -46.14 -14.03 22.63
CA GLY A 175 -45.96 -15.08 21.62
C GLY A 175 -45.03 -14.67 20.48
N ARG A 176 -44.09 -13.74 20.71
CA ARG A 176 -43.19 -13.24 19.67
C ARG A 176 -42.11 -14.27 19.34
N GLN A 177 -41.62 -14.29 18.10
CA GLN A 177 -40.42 -15.05 17.74
C GLN A 177 -39.23 -14.61 18.59
N ILE A 178 -38.47 -15.58 19.11
CA ILE A 178 -37.29 -15.33 19.95
C ILE A 178 -36.02 -15.83 19.28
N ILE A 179 -34.88 -15.27 19.67
CA ILE A 179 -33.56 -15.85 19.46
C ILE A 179 -32.98 -16.14 20.83
N THR A 180 -32.52 -17.37 21.05
CA THR A 180 -32.03 -17.80 22.36
C THR A 180 -30.62 -17.27 22.66
N ASP A 181 -30.25 -17.33 23.94
CA ASP A 181 -28.86 -17.29 24.36
C ASP A 181 -28.05 -18.46 23.77
N LEU A 182 -26.72 -18.32 23.78
CA LEU A 182 -25.80 -19.39 23.41
C LEU A 182 -25.88 -20.55 24.41
N TYR A 183 -26.11 -21.76 23.90
CA TYR A 183 -26.12 -22.99 24.69
C TYR A 183 -25.36 -24.12 23.97
N GLU A 184 -25.03 -25.16 24.72
CA GLU A 184 -24.41 -26.36 24.17
C GLU A 184 -25.48 -27.39 23.81
N ASP A 185 -25.40 -27.91 22.59
CA ASP A 185 -26.34 -28.92 22.10
C ASP A 185 -26.26 -30.22 22.90
N LEU A 186 -27.43 -30.80 23.17
CA LEU A 186 -27.57 -32.09 23.86
C LEU A 186 -26.97 -33.25 23.06
N ALA A 187 -26.84 -33.12 21.74
CA ALA A 187 -26.25 -34.14 20.87
C ALA A 187 -24.77 -33.86 20.52
N GLY A 188 -24.11 -32.95 21.22
CA GLY A 188 -22.67 -32.73 21.12
C GLY A 188 -22.23 -32.05 19.82
N LYS A 189 -23.12 -31.33 19.12
CA LYS A 189 -22.77 -30.53 17.93
C LYS A 189 -22.06 -29.21 18.25
N GLY A 190 -21.84 -28.93 19.53
CA GLY A 190 -21.17 -27.72 20.01
C GLY A 190 -22.15 -26.60 20.34
N LEU A 191 -21.64 -25.38 20.32
CA LEU A 191 -22.38 -24.17 20.73
C LEU A 191 -23.27 -23.64 19.62
N MET A 192 -24.47 -23.19 20.00
CA MET A 192 -25.47 -22.69 19.05
C MET A 192 -26.44 -21.71 19.70
N ILE A 193 -27.11 -20.95 18.83
CA ILE A 193 -28.32 -20.20 19.15
C ILE A 193 -29.49 -20.77 18.36
N THR A 194 -30.70 -20.60 18.86
CA THR A 194 -31.91 -21.07 18.19
C THR A 194 -32.81 -19.89 17.87
N ILE A 195 -33.36 -19.89 16.66
CA ILE A 195 -34.53 -19.05 16.37
C ILE A 195 -35.78 -19.90 16.60
N SER A 196 -36.61 -19.49 17.56
CA SER A 196 -37.78 -20.25 18.02
C SER A 196 -39.07 -19.48 17.77
N GLU A 197 -40.05 -20.14 17.15
CA GLU A 197 -41.40 -19.65 16.92
C GLU A 197 -42.38 -20.38 17.87
N PRO A 198 -42.96 -19.69 18.85
CA PRO A 198 -44.07 -20.21 19.64
C PRO A 198 -45.28 -20.53 18.75
N VAL A 199 -45.83 -21.74 18.87
CA VAL A 199 -46.96 -22.20 18.05
C VAL A 199 -48.24 -22.15 18.88
N TYR A 200 -49.25 -21.47 18.35
CA TYR A 200 -50.58 -21.35 18.94
C TYR A 200 -51.65 -21.85 17.98
N VAL A 201 -52.66 -22.55 18.50
CA VAL A 201 -53.88 -22.94 17.78
C VAL A 201 -55.07 -22.39 18.54
N LYS A 202 -55.88 -21.54 17.88
CA LYS A 202 -57.03 -20.86 18.51
C LYS A 202 -56.69 -20.16 19.85
N GLY A 203 -55.50 -19.57 19.93
CA GLY A 203 -55.01 -18.88 21.13
C GLY A 203 -54.44 -19.78 22.22
N LYS A 204 -54.49 -21.11 22.06
CA LYS A 204 -53.83 -22.06 22.98
C LYS A 204 -52.41 -22.36 22.49
N PHE A 205 -51.42 -22.22 23.37
CA PHE A 205 -50.05 -22.65 23.11
C PHE A 205 -50.00 -24.17 22.97
N ILE A 206 -49.32 -24.68 21.96
CA ILE A 206 -49.21 -26.13 21.70
C ILE A 206 -47.76 -26.63 21.62
N GLY A 207 -46.80 -25.75 21.36
CA GLY A 207 -45.40 -26.12 21.23
C GLY A 207 -44.54 -25.02 20.63
N VAL A 208 -43.32 -25.37 20.26
CA VAL A 208 -42.32 -24.43 19.71
C VAL A 208 -41.65 -25.06 18.49
N ALA A 209 -41.68 -24.37 17.36
CA ALA A 209 -40.90 -24.71 16.17
C ALA A 209 -39.57 -23.97 16.22
N SER A 210 -38.46 -24.64 15.95
CA SER A 210 -37.11 -24.14 16.24
C SER A 210 -36.12 -24.52 15.13
N ILE A 211 -35.18 -23.61 14.85
CA ILE A 211 -34.04 -23.85 13.96
C ILE A 211 -32.76 -23.40 14.66
N ASP A 212 -31.81 -24.33 14.76
CA ASP A 212 -30.51 -24.12 15.41
C ASP A 212 -29.46 -23.64 14.41
N ILE A 213 -28.81 -22.55 14.79
CA ILE A 213 -27.70 -21.91 14.10
C ILE A 213 -26.42 -22.22 14.86
N GLY A 214 -25.54 -23.02 14.24
CA GLY A 214 -24.25 -23.37 14.81
C GLY A 214 -23.28 -22.19 14.85
N LEU A 215 -22.39 -22.21 15.85
CA LEU A 215 -21.33 -21.22 16.01
C LEU A 215 -20.47 -21.07 14.74
N ASP A 216 -20.16 -22.17 14.06
CA ASP A 216 -19.35 -22.18 12.83
C ASP A 216 -19.96 -21.33 11.71
N ALA A 217 -21.28 -21.37 11.53
CA ALA A 217 -21.97 -20.58 10.51
C ALA A 217 -21.86 -19.08 10.81
N MET A 218 -22.03 -18.71 12.08
CA MET A 218 -21.88 -17.33 12.53
C MET A 218 -20.43 -16.85 12.37
N GLN A 219 -19.45 -17.67 12.77
CA GLN A 219 -18.02 -17.37 12.64
C GLN A 219 -17.61 -17.17 11.18
N ARG A 220 -18.07 -18.02 10.24
CA ARG A 220 -17.80 -17.83 8.81
C ARG A 220 -18.27 -16.49 8.28
N ILE A 221 -19.44 -16.01 8.72
CA ILE A 221 -19.94 -14.68 8.33
C ILE A 221 -19.08 -13.58 8.97
N LEU A 222 -18.68 -13.73 10.24
CA LEU A 222 -17.82 -12.78 10.94
C LEU A 222 -16.41 -12.69 10.34
N GLU A 223 -15.91 -13.77 9.72
CA GLU A 223 -14.62 -13.84 9.01
C GLU A 223 -14.71 -13.29 7.57
N SER A 224 -15.90 -13.01 7.05
CA SER A 224 -16.06 -12.60 5.66
C SER A 224 -15.47 -11.21 5.39
N GLY A 225 -14.63 -11.11 4.35
CA GLY A 225 -13.90 -9.89 4.00
C GLY A 225 -12.68 -9.65 4.91
N ASP A 226 -11.65 -9.04 4.35
CA ASP A 226 -10.39 -8.77 5.05
C ASP A 226 -10.39 -7.35 5.65
N CYS A 227 -10.21 -7.25 6.96
CA CYS A 227 -9.98 -5.99 7.67
C CYS A 227 -9.25 -6.27 9.00
N ILE A 228 -8.53 -5.27 9.50
CA ILE A 228 -7.90 -5.35 10.83
C ILE A 228 -8.95 -5.47 11.94
N GLY A 229 -8.57 -6.05 13.09
CA GLY A 229 -9.43 -6.22 14.24
C GLY A 229 -10.31 -7.47 14.18
N GLU A 230 -11.18 -7.61 15.18
CA GLU A 230 -11.99 -8.81 15.42
C GLU A 230 -13.48 -8.46 15.47
N SER A 231 -14.30 -9.16 14.68
CA SER A 231 -15.76 -9.06 14.76
C SER A 231 -16.35 -10.09 15.71
N MET A 232 -17.39 -9.70 16.43
CA MET A 232 -18.14 -10.56 17.34
C MET A 232 -19.63 -10.18 17.35
N LEU A 233 -20.48 -11.14 17.67
CA LEU A 233 -21.89 -10.93 17.98
C LEU A 233 -22.06 -10.84 19.49
N ILE A 234 -22.89 -9.92 19.93
CA ILE A 234 -23.28 -9.75 21.33
C ILE A 234 -24.80 -9.65 21.47
N ASP A 235 -25.31 -10.04 22.63
CA ASP A 235 -26.70 -9.80 23.05
C ASP A 235 -26.91 -8.35 23.56
N GLU A 236 -28.12 -7.99 23.99
CA GLU A 236 -28.41 -6.70 24.62
C GLU A 236 -27.62 -6.43 25.91
N ASN A 237 -27.12 -7.47 26.58
CA ASN A 237 -26.40 -7.37 27.84
C ASN A 237 -24.87 -7.37 27.64
N GLY A 238 -24.40 -7.35 26.38
CA GLY A 238 -23.00 -7.42 25.99
C GLY A 238 -22.34 -8.78 26.17
N LYS A 239 -23.11 -9.86 26.37
CA LYS A 239 -22.62 -11.24 26.36
C LYS A 239 -22.25 -11.64 24.94
N ILE A 240 -21.09 -12.28 24.79
CA ILE A 240 -20.60 -12.73 23.48
C ILE A 240 -21.41 -13.95 23.05
N VAL A 241 -22.08 -13.82 21.90
CA VAL A 241 -22.84 -14.88 21.24
C VAL A 241 -21.96 -15.64 20.26
N ALA A 242 -21.13 -14.93 19.49
CA ALA A 242 -20.19 -15.54 18.56
C ALA A 242 -18.96 -14.64 18.42
N LYS A 243 -17.76 -15.22 18.42
CA LYS A 243 -16.50 -14.53 18.15
C LYS A 243 -15.57 -15.47 17.39
N ILE A 244 -14.69 -14.93 16.56
CA ILE A 244 -13.64 -15.69 15.87
C ILE A 244 -12.72 -16.32 16.92
N GLY A 245 -12.45 -17.62 16.79
CA GLY A 245 -11.66 -18.41 17.74
C GLY A 245 -12.44 -18.84 18.99
N ASN A 246 -11.70 -19.27 20.01
CA ASN A 246 -12.30 -19.81 21.24
C ASN A 246 -12.63 -18.69 22.24
N PHE A 247 -13.81 -18.75 22.84
CA PHE A 247 -14.24 -17.86 23.93
C PHE A 247 -15.01 -18.63 25.01
N LYS A 248 -15.09 -18.09 26.23
CA LYS A 248 -15.88 -18.69 27.32
C LYS A 248 -17.34 -18.27 27.18
N LEU A 249 -18.28 -19.16 27.50
CA LEU A 249 -19.73 -18.90 27.38
C LEU A 249 -20.20 -17.60 28.05
N ASP A 250 -19.62 -17.23 29.19
CA ASP A 250 -20.00 -16.05 29.98
C ASP A 250 -19.13 -14.83 29.71
N SER A 251 -18.37 -14.85 28.61
CA SER A 251 -17.54 -13.72 28.21
C SER A 251 -18.42 -12.54 27.82
N ARG A 252 -18.11 -11.36 28.33
CA ARG A 252 -18.83 -10.11 28.07
C ARG A 252 -17.88 -9.03 27.62
N ILE A 253 -18.35 -8.13 26.77
CA ILE A 253 -17.64 -6.90 26.46
C ILE A 253 -17.76 -5.90 27.63
N PRO A 254 -16.84 -4.92 27.75
CA PRO A 254 -16.89 -3.95 28.84
C PRO A 254 -18.21 -3.14 28.86
N PRO A 255 -18.81 -2.87 30.04
CA PRO A 255 -20.09 -2.15 30.12
C PRO A 255 -20.10 -0.75 29.50
N SER A 256 -18.96 -0.05 29.52
CA SER A 256 -18.81 1.26 28.87
C SER A 256 -18.98 1.17 27.35
N VAL A 257 -18.45 0.10 26.74
CA VAL A 257 -18.57 -0.17 25.30
C VAL A 257 -20.03 -0.47 24.93
N ILE A 258 -20.75 -1.25 25.73
CA ILE A 258 -22.19 -1.53 25.51
C ILE A 258 -22.98 -0.21 25.46
N THR A 259 -22.74 0.66 26.45
CA THR A 259 -23.42 1.96 26.56
C THR A 259 -23.14 2.84 25.34
N ALA A 260 -21.90 2.85 24.86
CA ALA A 260 -21.48 3.61 23.68
C ALA A 260 -22.12 3.06 22.38
N ILE A 261 -22.26 1.74 22.23
CA ILE A 261 -22.90 1.11 21.06
C ILE A 261 -24.41 1.40 21.05
N MET A 262 -25.07 1.35 22.21
CA MET A 262 -26.51 1.55 22.32
C MET A 262 -26.92 3.02 22.12
N LYS A 263 -26.03 3.97 22.42
CA LYS A 263 -26.23 5.40 22.19
C LYS A 263 -25.07 5.97 21.37
N PRO A 264 -24.98 5.61 20.08
CA PRO A 264 -23.83 5.97 19.27
C PRO A 264 -23.82 7.48 19.02
N GLN A 265 -22.81 8.18 19.54
CA GLN A 265 -22.51 9.57 19.16
C GLN A 265 -21.64 9.62 17.90
N GLU A 266 -20.76 8.63 17.76
CA GLU A 266 -19.87 8.45 16.62
C GLU A 266 -19.93 7.00 16.14
N LEU A 267 -19.73 6.78 14.84
CA LEU A 267 -19.69 5.45 14.24
C LEU A 267 -18.45 4.65 14.69
N PHE A 268 -17.37 5.35 15.06
CA PHE A 268 -16.06 4.80 15.38
C PHE A 268 -15.52 5.47 16.64
N PHE A 269 -15.59 4.80 17.79
CA PHE A 269 -15.23 5.40 19.08
C PHE A 269 -14.07 4.65 19.76
N LEU A 270 -13.28 5.34 20.58
CA LEU A 270 -12.16 4.78 21.33
C LEU A 270 -12.59 4.54 22.78
N GLU A 271 -12.50 3.30 23.25
CA GLU A 271 -12.88 2.92 24.61
C GLU A 271 -12.00 1.74 25.08
N ASN A 272 -11.49 1.81 26.31
CA ASN A 272 -10.63 0.78 26.90
C ASN A 272 -9.39 0.39 26.05
N GLY A 273 -8.81 1.33 25.31
CA GLY A 273 -7.62 1.09 24.49
C GLY A 273 -7.88 0.37 23.16
N SER A 274 -9.15 0.19 22.80
CA SER A 274 -9.58 -0.34 21.50
C SER A 274 -10.53 0.63 20.82
N PHE A 275 -10.48 0.66 19.49
CA PHE A 275 -11.50 1.28 18.67
C PHE A 275 -12.64 0.30 18.44
N TRP A 276 -13.86 0.81 18.48
CA TRP A 276 -15.06 0.01 18.39
C TRP A 276 -16.01 0.55 17.32
N ILE A 277 -16.68 -0.38 16.64
CA ILE A 277 -17.82 -0.14 15.76
C ILE A 277 -18.92 -1.11 16.18
N GLY A 278 -20.16 -0.64 16.25
CA GLY A 278 -21.32 -1.48 16.57
C GLY A 278 -22.48 -1.23 15.61
N ASN A 279 -23.02 -2.30 15.04
CA ASN A 279 -24.17 -2.28 14.15
C ASN A 279 -25.26 -3.22 14.65
N LYS A 280 -26.51 -2.76 14.59
CA LYS A 280 -27.68 -3.54 15.02
C LYS A 280 -28.08 -4.58 13.97
N ILE A 281 -28.28 -5.83 14.38
CA ILE A 281 -28.71 -6.91 13.48
C ILE A 281 -30.23 -7.08 13.50
N LYS A 282 -30.79 -7.44 14.66
CA LYS A 282 -32.23 -7.62 14.89
C LYS A 282 -32.67 -6.77 16.08
N SER A 283 -33.94 -6.39 16.13
CA SER A 283 -34.54 -5.43 17.08
C SER A 283 -34.18 -5.65 18.56
N GLU A 284 -33.02 -5.12 18.95
CA GLU A 284 -32.44 -5.07 20.31
C GLU A 284 -31.84 -6.37 20.82
N GLU A 285 -32.11 -7.51 20.19
CA GLU A 285 -31.62 -8.83 20.63
C GLU A 285 -30.14 -9.08 20.29
N ILE A 286 -29.67 -8.68 19.11
CA ILE A 286 -28.31 -9.01 18.64
C ILE A 286 -27.66 -7.82 17.96
N TRP A 287 -26.40 -7.59 18.33
CA TRP A 287 -25.51 -6.58 17.75
C TRP A 287 -24.27 -7.25 17.18
N LEU A 288 -23.80 -6.75 16.05
CA LEU A 288 -22.47 -7.05 15.55
C LEU A 288 -21.55 -5.91 15.99
N VAL A 289 -20.50 -6.27 16.72
CA VAL A 289 -19.49 -5.32 17.16
C VAL A 289 -18.13 -5.73 16.63
N HIS A 290 -17.27 -4.73 16.43
CA HIS A 290 -15.95 -4.92 15.88
C HIS A 290 -14.93 -4.16 16.72
N GLU A 291 -13.92 -4.88 17.19
CA GLU A 291 -12.88 -4.37 18.08
C GLU A 291 -11.55 -4.28 17.33
N ILE A 292 -10.88 -3.13 17.42
CA ILE A 292 -9.54 -2.93 16.87
C ILE A 292 -8.64 -2.38 17.97
N LYS A 293 -7.65 -3.16 18.40
CA LYS A 293 -6.72 -2.70 19.43
C LYS A 293 -5.88 -1.55 18.90
N ILE A 294 -5.58 -0.57 19.75
CA ILE A 294 -4.85 0.64 19.33
C ILE A 294 -3.48 0.32 18.72
N PHE A 295 -2.78 -0.71 19.22
CA PHE A 295 -1.49 -1.12 18.66
C PHE A 295 -1.63 -1.72 17.26
N GLU A 296 -2.67 -2.52 17.01
CA GLU A 296 -2.94 -3.11 15.67
C GLU A 296 -3.23 -2.00 14.67
N TYR A 297 -4.04 -1.03 15.09
CA TYR A 297 -4.37 0.17 14.31
C TYR A 297 -3.12 0.97 13.93
N VAL A 298 -2.24 1.26 14.90
CA VAL A 298 -1.00 2.01 14.67
C VAL A 298 -0.04 1.23 13.76
N ILE A 299 0.16 -0.06 14.01
CA ILE A 299 1.03 -0.91 13.17
C ILE A 299 0.52 -0.94 11.73
N TYR A 300 -0.79 -1.04 11.53
CA TYR A 300 -1.39 -1.04 10.20
C TYR A 300 -1.15 0.28 9.45
N ILE A 301 -1.32 1.43 10.12
CA ILE A 301 -0.99 2.74 9.54
C ILE A 301 0.49 2.81 9.15
N ILE A 302 1.40 2.38 10.03
CA ILE A 302 2.85 2.39 9.77
C ILE A 302 3.18 1.52 8.55
N LYS A 303 2.62 0.31 8.48
CA LYS A 303 2.82 -0.61 7.34
C LYS A 303 2.36 0.01 6.02
N ASN A 304 1.21 0.67 5.98
CA ASN A 304 0.69 1.31 4.78
C ASN A 304 1.47 2.57 4.37
N LEU A 305 2.08 3.28 5.32
CA LEU A 305 2.93 4.43 5.03
C LEU A 305 4.37 4.03 4.62
N LEU A 306 4.80 2.80 4.92
CA LEU A 306 6.17 2.35 4.66
C LEU A 306 6.60 2.49 3.18
N PRO A 307 5.81 2.07 2.16
CA PRO A 307 6.20 2.21 0.76
C PRO A 307 6.41 3.68 0.34
N PHE A 308 5.58 4.59 0.85
CA PHE A 308 5.73 6.02 0.60
C PHE A 308 7.06 6.54 1.15
N TRP A 309 7.42 6.15 2.37
CA TRP A 309 8.69 6.56 2.98
C TRP A 309 9.92 5.99 2.25
N VAL A 310 9.84 4.75 1.75
CA VAL A 310 10.89 4.17 0.91
C VAL A 310 11.08 4.99 -0.36
N LEU A 311 9.99 5.45 -0.99
CA LEU A 311 10.05 6.29 -2.19
C LEU A 311 10.67 7.67 -1.90
N VAL A 312 10.29 8.30 -0.78
CA VAL A 312 10.89 9.58 -0.35
C VAL A 312 12.39 9.42 -0.11
N PHE A 313 12.80 8.38 0.61
CA PHE A 313 14.20 8.12 0.93
C PHE A 313 15.05 7.83 -0.32
N THR A 314 14.54 7.00 -1.23
CA THR A 314 15.21 6.71 -2.50
C THR A 314 15.36 7.96 -3.36
N PHE A 315 14.35 8.83 -3.42
CA PHE A 315 14.44 10.12 -4.11
C PHE A 315 15.57 11.00 -3.54
N PHE A 316 15.68 11.11 -2.21
CA PHE A 316 16.76 11.87 -1.59
C PHE A 316 18.14 11.28 -1.87
N ILE A 317 18.29 9.95 -1.87
CA ILE A 317 19.54 9.28 -2.26
C ILE A 317 19.91 9.65 -3.71
N VAL A 318 18.96 9.52 -4.64
CA VAL A 318 19.19 9.85 -6.05
C VAL A 318 19.58 11.32 -6.20
N LEU A 319 18.94 12.23 -5.48
CA LEU A 319 19.27 13.66 -5.50
C LEU A 319 20.70 13.92 -5.01
N ILE A 320 21.11 13.28 -3.90
CA ILE A 320 22.47 13.39 -3.36
C ILE A 320 23.49 12.86 -4.37
N LEU A 321 23.22 11.69 -4.97
CA LEU A 321 24.08 11.10 -6.00
C LEU A 321 24.19 11.99 -7.24
N TYR A 322 23.09 12.60 -7.67
CA TYR A 322 23.05 13.54 -8.79
C TYR A 322 23.93 14.78 -8.53
N VAL A 323 23.80 15.40 -7.35
CA VAL A 323 24.63 16.55 -6.97
C VAL A 323 26.11 16.18 -6.92
N LYS A 324 26.44 15.00 -6.36
CA LYS A 324 27.82 14.50 -6.31
C LYS A 324 28.40 14.26 -7.70
N LEU A 325 27.65 13.59 -8.58
CA LEU A 325 28.05 13.35 -9.97
C LEU A 325 28.31 14.66 -10.72
N ARG A 326 27.43 15.65 -10.54
CA ARG A 326 27.59 16.97 -11.16
C ARG A 326 28.87 17.67 -10.69
N SER A 327 29.18 17.59 -9.41
CA SER A 327 30.41 18.17 -8.85
C SER A 327 31.67 17.50 -9.42
N SER A 328 31.70 16.17 -9.45
CA SER A 328 32.82 15.40 -10.02
C SER A 328 33.04 15.71 -11.51
N MET A 329 31.96 15.84 -12.29
CA MET A 329 32.05 16.23 -13.70
C MET A 329 32.67 17.62 -13.89
N ASN A 330 32.34 18.57 -13.02
CA ASN A 330 32.93 19.91 -13.06
C ASN A 330 34.45 19.89 -12.73
N GLN A 331 34.88 19.07 -11.78
CA GLN A 331 36.30 18.94 -11.42
C GLN A 331 37.12 18.33 -12.56
N VAL A 332 36.62 17.25 -13.17
CA VAL A 332 37.25 16.63 -14.35
C VAL A 332 37.33 17.63 -15.51
N SER A 333 36.28 18.42 -15.73
CA SER A 333 36.29 19.43 -16.79
C SER A 333 37.35 20.52 -16.58
N LYS A 334 37.71 20.87 -15.34
CA LYS A 334 38.79 21.84 -15.08
C LYS A 334 40.16 21.26 -15.43
N LEU A 335 40.45 20.04 -14.97
CA LEU A 335 41.71 19.35 -15.23
C LEU A 335 42.01 19.16 -16.72
N ILE A 336 40.97 18.97 -17.54
CA ILE A 336 41.14 18.78 -18.99
C ILE A 336 41.51 20.08 -19.73
N HIS A 337 41.14 21.25 -19.21
CA HIS A 337 41.20 22.51 -19.95
C HIS A 337 42.22 23.54 -19.43
N THR A 338 42.79 23.35 -18.25
CA THR A 338 43.83 24.23 -17.70
C THR A 338 45.21 23.58 -17.77
N ASP A 339 46.26 24.39 -17.90
CA ASP A 339 47.64 23.95 -17.77
C ASP A 339 47.98 23.76 -16.27
N PRO A 340 48.46 22.59 -15.84
CA PRO A 340 48.65 22.29 -14.42
C PRO A 340 49.78 23.09 -13.77
N LEU A 341 50.76 23.60 -14.53
CA LEU A 341 51.87 24.39 -14.00
C LEU A 341 51.46 25.85 -13.79
N THR A 342 50.87 26.46 -14.81
CA THR A 342 50.62 27.90 -14.89
C THR A 342 49.21 28.31 -14.46
N GLY A 343 48.26 27.37 -14.44
CA GLY A 343 46.86 27.61 -14.04
C GLY A 343 46.00 28.35 -15.08
N ILE A 344 46.60 28.84 -16.16
CA ILE A 344 45.88 29.40 -17.32
C ILE A 344 45.32 28.28 -18.22
N TRP A 345 44.63 28.61 -19.30
CA TRP A 345 44.13 27.60 -20.23
C TRP A 345 45.28 26.78 -20.84
N ASN A 346 45.05 25.49 -21.08
CA ASN A 346 45.92 24.70 -21.96
C ASN A 346 45.45 24.84 -23.41
N ARG A 347 46.25 24.35 -24.37
CA ARG A 347 45.90 24.35 -25.80
C ARG A 347 44.48 23.84 -26.08
N ARG A 348 44.04 22.75 -25.44
CA ARG A 348 42.70 22.18 -25.63
C ARG A 348 41.59 23.08 -25.08
N GLY A 349 41.80 23.67 -23.91
CA GLY A 349 40.88 24.64 -23.29
C GLY A 349 40.74 25.91 -24.11
N PHE A 350 41.87 26.42 -24.61
CA PHE A 350 41.93 27.60 -25.47
C PHE A 350 41.10 27.42 -26.75
N LEU A 351 41.33 26.35 -27.50
CA LEU A 351 40.58 26.07 -28.74
C LEU A 351 39.07 25.99 -28.49
N LYS A 352 38.65 25.33 -27.40
CA LYS A 352 37.24 25.23 -27.03
C LYS A 352 36.64 26.59 -26.66
N LEU A 353 37.41 27.46 -26.00
CA LEU A 353 36.98 28.80 -25.62
C LEU A 353 36.88 29.70 -26.85
N THR A 354 37.89 29.70 -27.71
CA THR A 354 37.93 30.55 -28.92
C THR A 354 36.91 30.14 -29.96
N GLN A 355 36.63 28.84 -30.15
CA GLN A 355 35.58 28.37 -31.07
C GLN A 355 34.21 29.04 -30.81
N ARG A 356 33.84 29.24 -29.55
CA ARG A 356 32.59 29.94 -29.19
C ARG A 356 32.64 31.42 -29.58
N SER A 357 33.76 32.08 -29.31
CA SER A 357 33.97 33.50 -29.65
C SER A 357 34.05 33.73 -31.17
N LEU A 358 34.66 32.81 -31.93
CA LEU A 358 34.74 32.85 -33.38
C LEU A 358 33.35 32.76 -34.03
N ALA A 359 32.48 31.87 -33.54
CA ALA A 359 31.10 31.78 -34.04
C ALA A 359 30.32 33.09 -33.86
N ILE A 360 30.62 33.84 -32.80
CA ILE A 360 30.03 35.16 -32.52
C ILE A 360 30.70 36.24 -33.39
N GLY A 361 32.04 36.23 -33.47
CA GLY A 361 32.82 37.17 -34.27
C GLY A 361 32.46 37.16 -35.75
N ASN A 362 32.40 35.96 -36.35
CA ASN A 362 32.04 35.77 -37.75
C ASN A 362 30.60 36.18 -38.06
N ARG A 363 29.67 35.99 -37.11
CA ARG A 363 28.25 36.39 -37.28
C ARG A 363 28.05 37.90 -37.18
N HIS A 364 28.84 38.57 -36.35
CA HIS A 364 28.67 39.99 -36.04
C HIS A 364 29.73 40.90 -36.68
N GLY A 365 30.57 40.37 -37.56
CA GLY A 365 31.61 41.11 -38.29
C GLY A 365 32.65 41.75 -37.36
N LYS A 366 32.96 41.10 -36.22
CA LYS A 366 33.94 41.62 -35.27
C LYS A 366 35.32 41.03 -35.54
N ASP A 367 36.32 41.90 -35.61
CA ASP A 367 37.73 41.53 -35.70
C ASP A 367 38.15 40.68 -34.50
N TRP A 368 39.01 39.71 -34.73
CA TRP A 368 39.71 38.99 -33.68
C TRP A 368 41.17 38.77 -34.11
N THR A 369 42.07 38.60 -33.16
CA THR A 369 43.50 38.49 -33.42
C THR A 369 44.12 37.40 -32.56
N ILE A 370 45.05 36.65 -33.14
CA ILE A 370 45.91 35.70 -32.42
C ILE A 370 47.29 36.32 -32.23
N LEU A 371 47.76 36.27 -30.99
CA LEU A 371 49.15 36.52 -30.63
C LEU A 371 49.79 35.19 -30.27
N LEU A 372 50.96 34.92 -30.84
CA LEU A 372 51.82 33.82 -30.41
C LEU A 372 53.07 34.43 -29.78
N ALA A 373 53.29 34.16 -28.51
CA ALA A 373 54.37 34.70 -27.71
C ALA A 373 55.29 33.57 -27.24
N ASP A 374 56.59 33.82 -27.23
CA ASP A 374 57.60 32.87 -26.79
C ASP A 374 58.64 33.56 -25.92
N ILE A 375 59.04 32.87 -24.84
CA ILE A 375 60.04 33.38 -23.91
C ILE A 375 61.43 33.28 -24.54
N ASP A 376 62.04 34.43 -24.77
CA ASP A 376 63.37 34.51 -25.37
C ASP A 376 64.40 33.79 -24.48
N HIS A 377 65.21 32.93 -25.11
CA HIS A 377 66.30 32.20 -24.46
C HIS A 377 65.87 31.32 -23.27
N PHE A 378 64.62 30.83 -23.22
CA PHE A 378 64.13 30.03 -22.10
C PHE A 378 64.95 28.76 -21.83
N LYS A 379 65.46 28.10 -22.88
CA LYS A 379 66.40 26.99 -22.70
C LYS A 379 67.64 27.38 -21.89
N GLN A 380 68.20 28.58 -22.11
CA GLN A 380 69.35 29.07 -21.33
C GLN A 380 68.98 29.34 -19.87
N VAL A 381 67.74 29.74 -19.60
CA VAL A 381 67.22 29.88 -18.22
C VAL A 381 67.22 28.52 -17.53
N ASN A 382 66.71 27.47 -18.19
CA ASN A 382 66.74 26.11 -17.66
C ASN A 382 68.17 25.59 -17.47
N ASP A 383 69.03 25.79 -18.47
CA ASP A 383 70.41 25.29 -18.45
C ASP A 383 71.25 25.97 -17.35
N ARG A 384 70.97 27.24 -17.05
CA ARG A 384 71.75 28.05 -16.09
C ARG A 384 71.21 28.01 -14.66
N PHE A 385 69.89 28.00 -14.48
CA PHE A 385 69.24 28.12 -13.17
C PHE A 385 68.46 26.88 -12.74
N GLY A 386 68.39 25.86 -13.61
CA GLY A 386 67.63 24.64 -13.37
C GLY A 386 66.14 24.79 -13.72
N HIS A 387 65.49 23.63 -13.90
CA HIS A 387 64.09 23.55 -14.31
C HIS A 387 63.12 24.21 -13.33
N ASP A 388 63.41 24.19 -12.02
CA ASP A 388 62.55 24.83 -11.01
C ASP A 388 62.43 26.36 -11.22
N THR A 389 63.53 27.01 -11.62
CA THR A 389 63.53 28.45 -11.94
C THR A 389 62.87 28.71 -13.29
N GLY A 390 63.01 27.80 -14.26
CA GLY A 390 62.22 27.83 -15.50
C GLY A 390 60.73 27.76 -15.24
N ASP A 391 60.28 26.84 -14.38
CA ASP A 391 58.88 26.66 -14.02
C ASP A 391 58.31 27.90 -13.31
N LYS A 392 59.05 28.47 -12.35
CA LYS A 392 58.70 29.76 -11.72
C LYS A 392 58.61 30.88 -12.74
N THR A 393 59.48 30.89 -13.73
CA THR A 393 59.47 31.90 -14.81
C THR A 393 58.20 31.77 -15.64
N LEU A 394 57.83 30.55 -16.06
CA LEU A 394 56.57 30.29 -16.77
C LEU A 394 55.35 30.72 -15.98
N ILE A 395 55.30 30.43 -14.67
CA ILE A 395 54.20 30.85 -13.79
C ILE A 395 54.11 32.38 -13.73
N LYS A 396 55.22 33.09 -13.53
CA LYS A 396 55.24 34.56 -13.48
C LYS A 396 54.80 35.17 -14.81
N VAL A 397 55.30 34.68 -15.94
CA VAL A 397 54.90 35.14 -17.27
C VAL A 397 53.40 34.91 -17.48
N ALA A 398 52.88 33.72 -17.18
CA ALA A 398 51.45 33.42 -17.29
C ALA A 398 50.58 34.36 -16.44
N GLN A 399 51.02 34.68 -15.21
CA GLN A 399 50.31 35.61 -14.32
C GLN A 399 50.30 37.03 -14.87
N VAL A 400 51.42 37.52 -15.39
CA VAL A 400 51.51 38.86 -16.01
C VAL A 400 50.61 38.92 -17.23
N LEU A 401 50.75 37.97 -18.17
CA LEU A 401 49.91 37.93 -19.37
C LEU A 401 48.41 37.84 -19.02
N SER A 402 48.03 37.01 -18.05
CA SER A 402 46.62 36.86 -17.65
C SER A 402 46.03 38.08 -16.98
N ARG A 403 46.82 38.92 -16.31
CA ARG A 403 46.36 40.17 -15.65
C ARG A 403 46.33 41.34 -16.61
N SER A 404 47.13 41.30 -17.67
CA SER A 404 47.26 42.36 -18.66
C SER A 404 46.28 42.26 -19.82
N ILE A 405 45.42 41.24 -19.86
CA ILE A 405 44.36 41.07 -20.87
C ILE A 405 42.95 41.26 -20.27
N ARG A 406 41.95 41.51 -21.13
CA ARG A 406 40.56 41.72 -20.69
C ARG A 406 39.87 40.39 -20.41
N GLN A 407 38.74 40.45 -19.69
CA GLN A 407 37.90 39.28 -19.41
C GLN A 407 37.34 38.60 -20.68
N THR A 408 37.21 39.34 -21.79
CA THR A 408 36.75 38.82 -23.08
C THR A 408 37.85 38.13 -23.90
N ASP A 409 39.11 38.34 -23.52
CA ASP A 409 40.27 37.77 -24.17
C ASP A 409 40.66 36.46 -23.49
N ALA A 410 41.53 35.68 -24.14
CA ALA A 410 42.01 34.43 -23.58
C ALA A 410 43.52 34.32 -23.69
N VAL A 411 44.17 33.79 -22.65
CA VAL A 411 45.58 33.39 -22.68
C VAL A 411 45.68 31.90 -22.39
N CYS A 412 46.55 31.21 -23.11
CA CYS A 412 46.90 29.84 -22.84
C CYS A 412 48.39 29.59 -22.95
N ARG A 413 48.84 28.52 -22.29
CA ARG A 413 50.13 27.92 -22.59
C ARG A 413 49.94 26.99 -23.79
N TRP A 414 50.52 27.39 -24.92
CA TRP A 414 50.39 26.68 -26.20
C TRP A 414 51.37 25.52 -26.30
N GLY A 415 52.59 25.72 -25.79
CA GLY A 415 53.71 24.78 -25.80
C GLY A 415 54.59 24.93 -24.55
N GLY A 416 55.82 24.39 -24.60
CA GLY A 416 56.74 24.40 -23.46
C GLY A 416 57.00 25.80 -22.90
N GLU A 417 57.44 26.71 -23.76
CA GLU A 417 57.75 28.12 -23.45
C GLU A 417 56.87 29.12 -24.24
N GLU A 418 55.85 28.59 -24.92
CA GLU A 418 55.00 29.32 -25.85
C GLU A 418 53.62 29.60 -25.23
N PHE A 419 53.13 30.82 -25.44
CA PHE A 419 51.83 31.28 -25.01
C PHE A 419 51.03 31.76 -26.22
N ALA A 420 49.75 31.42 -26.29
CA ALA A 420 48.84 31.99 -27.27
C ALA A 420 47.81 32.89 -26.58
N ILE A 421 47.58 34.07 -27.16
CA ILE A 421 46.57 35.02 -26.71
C ILE A 421 45.55 35.22 -27.83
N PHE A 422 44.27 35.15 -27.50
CA PHE A 422 43.16 35.50 -28.39
C PHE A 422 42.57 36.82 -27.93
N LEU A 423 42.62 37.82 -28.81
CA LEU A 423 42.03 39.14 -28.57
C LEU A 423 40.70 39.23 -29.33
N PHE A 424 39.61 39.54 -28.61
CA PHE A 424 38.29 39.68 -29.22
C PHE A 424 37.93 41.14 -29.44
N GLY A 425 37.57 41.49 -30.68
CA GLY A 425 37.16 42.86 -31.06
C GLY A 425 38.32 43.83 -31.23
N ALA A 426 39.54 43.34 -31.50
CA ALA A 426 40.73 44.17 -31.70
C ALA A 426 41.25 44.03 -33.13
N GLY A 427 41.23 45.14 -33.88
CA GLY A 427 41.86 45.22 -35.21
C GLY A 427 43.39 45.21 -35.13
N GLN A 428 44.07 45.19 -36.28
CA GLN A 428 45.52 44.98 -36.36
C GLN A 428 46.36 45.97 -35.53
N LYS A 429 46.08 47.28 -35.63
CA LYS A 429 46.82 48.32 -34.88
C LYS A 429 46.66 48.16 -33.37
N ALA A 430 45.42 48.07 -32.90
CA ALA A 430 45.13 47.90 -31.48
C ALA A 430 45.71 46.59 -30.92
N SER A 431 45.69 45.51 -31.70
CA SER A 431 46.27 44.23 -31.28
C SER A 431 47.79 44.28 -31.20
N THR A 432 48.44 45.07 -32.07
CA THR A 432 49.89 45.31 -32.03
C THR A 432 50.27 46.14 -30.81
N ASP A 433 49.48 47.16 -30.48
CA ASP A 433 49.68 47.97 -29.28
C ASP A 433 49.54 47.11 -28.01
N ILE A 434 48.50 46.27 -27.93
CA ILE A 434 48.31 45.31 -26.83
C ILE A 434 49.48 44.32 -26.75
N ALA A 435 49.96 43.79 -27.87
CA ALA A 435 51.10 42.89 -27.88
C ALA A 435 52.38 43.57 -27.35
N GLU A 436 52.60 44.83 -27.71
CA GLU A 436 53.77 45.58 -27.24
C GLU A 436 53.68 45.91 -25.75
N ASP A 437 52.47 46.21 -25.25
CA ASP A 437 52.23 46.38 -23.82
C ASP A 437 52.47 45.07 -23.06
N LEU A 438 51.96 43.93 -23.55
CA LEU A 438 52.23 42.62 -22.95
C LEU A 438 53.72 42.30 -22.91
N ARG A 439 54.46 42.59 -23.98
CA ARG A 439 55.91 42.40 -24.05
C ARG A 439 56.63 43.24 -22.99
N LYS A 440 56.31 44.53 -22.90
CA LYS A 440 56.89 45.46 -21.92
C LYS A 440 56.54 45.08 -20.49
N GLU A 441 55.30 44.66 -20.22
CA GLU A 441 54.89 44.25 -18.87
C GLU A 441 55.67 43.02 -18.39
N VAL A 442 55.90 42.03 -19.27
CA VAL A 442 56.73 40.88 -18.93
C VAL A 442 58.19 41.30 -18.72
N GLU A 443 58.75 42.11 -19.62
CA GLU A 443 60.10 42.67 -19.48
C GLU A 443 60.28 43.47 -18.19
N ASN A 444 59.25 44.17 -17.72
CA ASN A 444 59.31 45.01 -16.52
C ASN A 444 59.11 44.23 -15.22
N GLN A 445 58.17 43.28 -15.20
CA GLN A 445 57.72 42.62 -13.98
C GLN A 445 58.39 41.26 -13.73
N VAL A 446 58.90 40.60 -14.76
CA VAL A 446 59.50 39.26 -14.64
C VAL A 446 61.02 39.36 -14.68
N ARG A 447 61.65 39.10 -13.53
CA ARG A 447 63.11 39.06 -13.36
C ARG A 447 63.57 37.64 -13.03
N LEU A 448 64.71 37.26 -13.62
CA LEU A 448 65.48 36.07 -13.24
C LEU A 448 66.23 36.32 -11.93
N ASP A 449 66.77 35.25 -11.34
CA ASP A 449 67.46 35.31 -10.04
C ASP A 449 68.74 36.18 -10.07
N ASP A 450 69.34 36.36 -11.25
CA ASP A 450 70.48 37.27 -11.47
C ASP A 450 70.07 38.72 -11.79
N GLY A 451 68.78 39.03 -11.72
CA GLY A 451 68.22 40.37 -11.96
C GLY A 451 67.93 40.68 -13.43
N ASN A 452 68.28 39.79 -14.38
CA ASN A 452 68.03 40.03 -15.79
C ASN A 452 66.52 40.00 -16.13
N PRO A 453 66.05 40.84 -17.07
CA PRO A 453 64.68 40.76 -17.59
C PRO A 453 64.42 39.41 -18.27
N VAL A 454 63.20 38.92 -18.13
CA VAL A 454 62.64 37.93 -19.06
C VAL A 454 61.94 38.68 -20.18
N THR A 455 62.31 38.42 -21.43
CA THR A 455 61.73 39.08 -22.60
C THR A 455 60.89 38.12 -23.43
N LEU A 456 59.94 38.69 -24.19
CA LEU A 456 59.09 37.93 -25.11
C LEU A 456 59.35 38.39 -26.55
N SER A 457 59.36 37.43 -27.46
CA SER A 457 59.10 37.68 -28.88
C SER A 457 57.64 37.36 -29.17
N ILE A 458 56.93 38.22 -29.90
CA ILE A 458 55.49 38.06 -30.16
C ILE A 458 55.18 38.22 -31.65
N GLY A 459 54.52 37.22 -32.22
CA GLY A 459 53.92 37.27 -33.55
C GLY A 459 52.43 37.60 -33.48
N VAL A 460 51.96 38.51 -34.34
CA VAL A 460 50.56 38.99 -34.37
C VAL A 460 49.93 38.65 -35.71
N SER A 461 48.76 38.01 -35.68
CA SER A 461 47.99 37.69 -36.88
C SER A 461 46.50 37.98 -36.70
N GLN A 462 45.96 38.85 -37.55
CA GLN A 462 44.53 39.14 -37.57
C GLN A 462 43.77 37.95 -38.15
N GLY A 463 42.73 37.53 -37.45
CA GLY A 463 41.85 36.46 -37.87
C GLY A 463 40.78 36.94 -38.82
N MET A 464 40.62 36.24 -39.94
CA MET A 464 39.57 36.53 -40.93
C MET A 464 38.49 35.44 -40.95
N LEU A 465 38.87 34.16 -41.10
CA LEU A 465 37.91 33.06 -41.26
C LEU A 465 38.32 31.79 -40.51
N ASP A 466 39.59 31.41 -40.59
CA ASP A 466 40.11 30.18 -39.97
C ASP A 466 41.13 30.46 -38.86
N LEU A 467 40.94 29.76 -37.74
CA LEU A 467 41.82 29.82 -36.58
C LEU A 467 43.17 29.17 -36.88
N GLU A 468 43.20 28.07 -37.64
CA GLU A 468 44.46 27.37 -37.96
C GLU A 468 45.37 28.25 -38.83
N GLU A 469 44.81 28.90 -39.84
CA GLU A 469 45.51 29.87 -40.67
C GLU A 469 46.05 31.05 -39.85
N ALA A 470 45.23 31.61 -38.94
CA ALA A 470 45.65 32.70 -38.07
C ALA A 470 46.84 32.30 -37.18
N PHE A 471 46.84 31.08 -36.65
CA PHE A 471 47.97 30.53 -35.90
C PHE A 471 49.22 30.36 -36.75
N SER A 472 49.10 29.82 -37.97
CA SER A 472 50.24 29.66 -38.88
C SER A 472 50.87 31.02 -39.24
N ASN A 473 50.05 32.02 -39.51
CA ASN A 473 50.49 33.37 -39.80
C ASN A 473 51.15 34.05 -38.58
N ALA A 474 50.61 33.82 -37.38
CA ALA A 474 51.21 34.33 -36.14
C ALA A 474 52.57 33.68 -35.85
N ASP A 475 52.72 32.39 -36.17
CA ASP A 475 53.99 31.66 -36.04
C ASP A 475 55.08 32.22 -36.99
N GLN A 476 54.75 32.50 -38.24
CA GLN A 476 55.68 33.15 -39.18
C GLN A 476 56.13 34.53 -38.67
N ALA A 477 55.19 35.32 -38.12
CA ALA A 477 55.50 36.61 -37.54
C ALA A 477 56.37 36.46 -36.27
N LEU A 478 56.12 35.46 -35.44
CA LEU A 478 56.93 35.16 -34.25
C LEU A 478 58.36 34.74 -34.64
N TYR A 479 58.50 33.91 -35.67
CA TYR A 479 59.80 33.53 -36.21
C TYR A 479 60.59 34.77 -36.66
N ARG A 480 59.93 35.71 -37.34
CA ARG A 480 60.53 37.00 -37.72
C ARG A 480 60.93 37.83 -36.51
N ALA A 481 60.12 37.87 -35.46
CA ALA A 481 60.47 38.56 -34.21
C ALA A 481 61.75 37.97 -33.59
N LYS A 482 61.85 36.64 -33.55
CA LYS A 482 63.03 35.92 -33.05
C LYS A 482 64.28 36.17 -33.91
N SER A 483 64.17 36.07 -35.24
CA SER A 483 65.30 36.22 -36.15
C SER A 483 65.78 37.67 -36.30
N SER A 484 64.89 38.65 -36.09
CA SER A 484 65.23 40.07 -36.18
C SER A 484 65.94 40.62 -34.94
N GLY A 485 66.23 39.79 -33.93
CA GLY A 485 66.94 40.18 -32.72
C GLY A 485 66.12 40.08 -31.42
N ARG A 486 65.00 39.35 -31.43
CA ARG A 486 64.16 39.05 -30.25
C ARG A 486 63.59 40.30 -29.56
N ASN A 487 62.94 40.11 -28.42
CA ASN A 487 62.32 41.15 -27.59
C ASN A 487 61.52 42.17 -28.39
N ARG A 488 60.61 41.69 -29.25
CA ARG A 488 59.82 42.54 -30.14
C ARG A 488 58.52 41.91 -30.59
N VAL A 489 57.65 42.76 -31.09
CA VAL A 489 56.41 42.38 -31.77
C VAL A 489 56.62 42.44 -33.28
N CYS A 490 56.16 41.44 -34.00
CA CYS A 490 56.08 41.44 -35.46
C CYS A 490 54.65 41.08 -35.88
N THR A 491 54.12 41.78 -36.87
CA THR A 491 52.82 41.50 -37.47
C THR A 491 52.97 40.69 -38.74
N PHE A 492 52.01 39.79 -39.00
CA PHE A 492 51.88 39.15 -40.29
C PHE A 492 51.29 40.15 -41.30
N ASP A 493 51.97 40.32 -42.45
CA ASP A 493 51.50 41.14 -43.57
C ASP A 493 51.52 40.30 -44.86
N PRO A 494 50.36 39.90 -45.40
CA PRO A 494 50.26 39.07 -46.60
C PRO A 494 51.09 39.59 -47.79
N LYS A 495 51.30 40.90 -47.90
CA LYS A 495 52.06 41.52 -49.01
C LYS A 495 53.57 41.34 -48.87
N VAL A 496 54.08 41.23 -47.65
CA VAL A 496 55.50 41.02 -47.36
C VAL A 496 55.85 39.53 -47.46
N TYR A 497 54.96 38.65 -47.01
CA TYR A 497 55.19 37.19 -47.00
C TYR A 497 54.93 36.51 -48.37
N SER A 498 54.16 37.13 -49.29
CA SER A 498 54.01 36.57 -50.66
C SER A 498 55.23 36.74 -51.58
N HIS A 499 56.24 37.52 -51.17
CA HIS A 499 57.42 37.82 -52.00
C HIS A 499 58.76 37.25 -51.49
N SER A 500 58.77 36.47 -50.40
CA SER A 500 60.02 35.88 -49.86
C SER A 500 60.12 34.35 -49.87
N ASP A 501 59.13 33.61 -50.40
CA ASP A 501 59.20 32.13 -50.53
C ASP A 501 59.12 31.63 -51.99
N LEU A 502 59.61 32.43 -52.93
CA LEU A 502 60.03 31.95 -54.25
C LEU A 502 61.48 32.38 -54.52
N LYS A 503 62.42 31.92 -53.68
CA LYS A 503 63.84 31.67 -53.99
C LYS A 503 64.59 31.20 -52.73
N ASN A 504 64.52 29.90 -52.44
CA ASN A 504 65.65 28.96 -52.36
C ASN A 504 65.22 27.68 -51.64
#